data_AF-A0A9Q3JMT1-F1
#
_entry.id   AF-A0A9Q3JMT1-F1
#
_cell.length_a   1.000
_cell.length_b   1.000
_cell.length_c   1.000
_cell.angle_alpha   90.00
_cell.angle_beta   90.00
_cell.angle_gamma   90.00
#
_symmetry.space_group_name_H-M   'P 1'
#
loop_
_entity.id
_entity.type
_entity.pdbx_description
1 polymer ?
#
loop_
_entity_poly.entity_id
_entity_poly.type
_entity_poly.pdbx_seq_one_letter_code
_entity_poly.pdbx_strand_id
1 'polypeptide(L)'
;MPKPNTHYACPLGFMEVLFGKEEYPIKALVEIGEELKIITKEMVVKFSFTTRKLNMNIRGIGANTTSLVALSEFTPVILDSVKETQTQFFIKKGSVHRVLGRPLFSENNMRLDLSHKQG
;
A
#
# COMPACT_ATOMS: atom_id res chain seq x y z
N MET A 1 10.73 -27.51 7.00
CA MET A 1 9.93 -26.50 6.26
C MET A 1 10.80 -25.27 6.07
N PRO A 2 10.96 -24.73 4.84
CA PRO A 2 11.70 -23.49 4.65
C PRO A 2 10.92 -22.35 5.30
N LYS A 3 11.59 -21.51 6.10
CA LYS A 3 11.00 -20.24 6.53
C LYS A 3 10.76 -19.38 5.28
N PRO A 4 9.59 -18.75 5.14
CA PRO A 4 9.37 -17.83 4.01
C PRO A 4 10.44 -16.73 4.06
N ASN A 5 11.16 -16.56 2.96
CA ASN A 5 12.13 -15.49 2.79
C ASN A 5 11.38 -14.15 2.86
N THR A 6 11.65 -13.34 3.88
CA THR A 6 11.00 -12.04 4.09
C THR A 6 11.73 -10.87 3.41
N HIS A 7 12.64 -11.17 2.49
CA HIS A 7 13.50 -10.20 1.81
C HIS A 7 12.91 -9.87 0.44
N TYR A 8 12.52 -8.61 0.25
CA TYR A 8 11.84 -8.12 -0.95
C TYR A 8 12.79 -7.28 -1.82
N ALA A 9 13.14 -7.77 -3.01
CA ALA A 9 14.03 -7.07 -3.95
C ALA A 9 13.26 -6.19 -4.94
N CYS A 10 13.39 -4.86 -4.85
CA CYS A 10 12.72 -3.94 -5.78
C CYS A 10 13.67 -2.90 -6.41
N PRO A 11 13.88 -2.96 -7.75
CA PRO A 11 14.79 -2.05 -8.44
C PRO A 11 14.27 -0.60 -8.56
N LEU A 12 12.96 -0.37 -8.53
CA LEU A 12 12.35 0.94 -8.81
C LEU A 12 11.46 1.50 -7.69
N GLY A 13 11.36 0.83 -6.54
CA GLY A 13 10.47 1.26 -5.46
C GLY A 13 8.98 1.06 -5.79
N PHE A 14 8.61 0.08 -6.61
CA PHE A 14 7.21 -0.31 -6.85
C PHE A 14 6.99 -1.80 -6.60
N MET A 15 5.89 -2.16 -5.95
CA MET A 15 5.48 -3.53 -5.66
C MET A 15 4.13 -3.85 -6.30
N GLU A 16 3.99 -5.08 -6.80
CA GLU A 16 2.69 -5.60 -7.23
C GLU A 16 1.90 -6.06 -6.02
N VAL A 17 0.69 -5.54 -5.89
CA VAL A 17 -0.26 -5.91 -4.85
C VAL A 17 -1.56 -6.31 -5.51
N LEU A 18 -2.05 -7.51 -5.17
CA LEU A 18 -3.36 -7.97 -5.59
C LEU A 18 -4.38 -7.51 -4.55
N PHE A 19 -5.48 -6.93 -5.02
CA PHE A 19 -6.55 -6.42 -4.16
C PHE A 19 -7.84 -7.20 -4.41
N GLY A 20 -8.54 -7.57 -3.33
CA GLY A 20 -9.84 -8.24 -3.42
C GLY A 20 -9.75 -9.69 -3.93
N LYS A 21 -10.91 -10.25 -4.29
CA LYS A 21 -11.06 -11.64 -4.75
C LYS A 21 -10.68 -11.86 -6.23
N GLU A 22 -10.53 -10.79 -7.00
CA GLU A 22 -10.34 -10.86 -8.46
C GLU A 22 -8.88 -10.77 -8.91
N GLU A 23 -7.92 -10.93 -7.98
CA GLU A 23 -6.48 -11.04 -8.28
C GLU A 23 -5.94 -9.99 -9.27
N TYR A 24 -6.50 -8.78 -9.30
CA TYR A 24 -6.06 -7.77 -10.26
C TYR A 24 -4.75 -7.14 -9.77
N PRO A 25 -3.60 -7.34 -10.45
CA PRO A 25 -2.32 -6.81 -10.01
C PRO A 25 -2.30 -5.30 -10.13
N ILE A 26 -1.90 -4.64 -9.04
CA ILE A 26 -1.74 -3.20 -8.99
C ILE A 26 -0.31 -2.88 -8.62
N LYS A 27 0.35 -2.09 -9.46
CA LYS A 27 1.65 -1.49 -9.12
C LYS A 27 1.44 -0.35 -8.14
N ALA A 28 2.05 -0.46 -6.97
CA ALA A 28 2.02 0.54 -5.91
C ALA A 28 3.44 0.96 -5.55
N LEU A 29 3.64 2.25 -5.33
CA LEU A 29 4.93 2.80 -4.91
C LEU A 29 5.21 2.35 -3.47
N VAL A 30 6.39 1.78 -3.26
CA VAL A 30 6.97 1.44 -1.97
C VAL A 30 7.77 2.63 -1.50
N GLU A 31 7.29 3.29 -0.44
CA GLU A 31 7.95 4.47 0.10
C GLU A 31 8.20 4.29 1.61
N ILE A 32 9.42 3.93 1.97
CA ILE A 32 9.82 3.70 3.37
C ILE A 32 9.82 5.03 4.15
N GLY A 33 9.79 6.19 3.49
CA GLY A 33 9.63 7.48 4.17
C GLY A 33 8.19 7.77 4.60
N GLU A 34 7.21 7.04 4.06
CA GLU A 34 5.80 7.35 4.26
C GLU A 34 5.22 6.58 5.44
N GLU A 35 4.52 7.30 6.31
CA GLU A 35 3.90 6.74 7.51
C GLU A 35 2.50 6.17 7.25
N LEU A 36 1.99 6.31 6.03
CA LEU A 36 0.62 5.98 5.68
C LEU A 36 0.56 5.03 4.48
N LYS A 37 -0.43 4.15 4.51
CA LYS A 37 -0.84 3.35 3.34
C LYS A 37 -1.99 4.09 2.67
N ILE A 38 -1.79 4.56 1.44
CA ILE A 38 -2.75 5.44 0.76
C ILE A 38 -3.20 4.82 -0.57
N ILE A 39 -4.51 4.69 -0.72
CA ILE A 39 -5.18 4.32 -1.97
C ILE A 39 -6.10 5.44 -2.45
N THR A 40 -6.59 5.31 -3.67
CA THR A 40 -7.50 6.29 -4.27
C THR A 40 -8.96 5.88 -4.11
N LYS A 41 -9.88 6.85 -4.22
CA LYS A 41 -11.32 6.59 -4.16
C LYS A 41 -11.79 5.64 -5.26
N GLU A 42 -11.15 5.66 -6.44
CA GLU A 42 -11.50 4.76 -7.54
C GLU A 42 -11.25 3.28 -7.17
N MET A 43 -10.22 2.99 -6.35
CA MET A 43 -9.98 1.63 -5.89
C MET A 43 -11.05 1.12 -4.93
N VAL A 44 -11.53 1.99 -4.05
CA VAL A 44 -12.63 1.66 -3.13
C VAL A 44 -13.87 1.26 -3.92
N VAL A 45 -14.20 2.01 -4.98
CA VAL A 45 -15.33 1.70 -5.85
C VAL A 45 -15.08 0.41 -6.63
N LYS A 46 -13.89 0.28 -7.26
CA LYS A 46 -13.55 -0.89 -8.09
C LYS A 46 -13.63 -2.20 -7.33
N PHE A 47 -13.12 -2.23 -6.10
CA PHE A 47 -13.04 -3.45 -5.29
C PHE A 47 -14.11 -3.54 -4.21
N SER A 48 -15.06 -2.61 -4.18
CA SER A 48 -16.15 -2.55 -3.19
C SER A 48 -15.66 -2.65 -1.74
N PHE A 49 -14.61 -1.90 -1.38
CA PHE A 49 -14.10 -1.91 -0.02
C PHE A 49 -15.08 -1.28 0.95
N THR A 50 -15.25 -1.90 2.12
CA THR A 50 -15.91 -1.26 3.26
C THR A 50 -15.06 -0.10 3.75
N THR A 51 -15.68 1.06 3.98
CA THR A 51 -14.95 2.25 4.43
C THR A 51 -15.71 2.97 5.54
N ARG A 52 -14.95 3.53 6.48
CA ARG A 52 -15.47 4.54 7.40
C ARG A 52 -15.06 5.94 6.93
N LYS A 53 -15.99 6.90 7.00
CA LYS A 53 -15.70 8.29 6.67
C LYS A 53 -14.70 8.87 7.67
N LEU A 54 -13.78 9.68 7.17
CA LEU A 54 -12.92 10.53 7.99
C LEU A 54 -12.72 11.87 7.28
N ASN A 55 -12.27 12.88 8.01
CA ASN A 55 -11.89 14.15 7.42
C ASN A 55 -10.58 14.61 8.05
N MET A 56 -9.49 14.37 7.34
CA MET A 56 -8.14 14.66 7.83
C MET A 56 -7.31 15.23 6.69
N ASN A 57 -6.46 16.20 7.02
CA ASN A 57 -5.48 16.74 6.10
C ASN A 57 -4.09 16.33 6.57
N ILE A 58 -3.28 15.81 5.66
CA ILE A 58 -1.88 15.49 5.90
C ILE A 58 -1.01 16.46 5.12
N ARG A 59 0.16 16.79 5.69
CA ARG A 59 1.15 17.64 5.04
C ARG A 59 2.27 16.77 4.49
N GLY A 60 2.48 16.83 3.18
CA GLY A 60 3.60 16.19 2.50
C GLY A 60 4.80 17.13 2.37
N ILE A 61 5.83 16.63 1.69
CA ILE A 61 7.04 17.39 1.33
C ILE A 61 6.65 18.63 0.51
N GLY A 62 7.29 19.76 0.79
CA GLY A 62 7.00 21.03 0.12
C GLY A 62 5.74 21.73 0.62
N ALA A 63 5.25 21.39 1.83
CA ALA A 63 4.04 21.97 2.45
C ALA A 63 2.72 21.68 1.70
N ASN A 64 2.74 20.75 0.73
CA ASN A 64 1.55 20.32 0.02
C ASN A 64 0.57 19.62 0.97
N THR A 65 -0.70 19.97 0.89
CA THR A 65 -1.74 19.39 1.74
C THR A 65 -2.53 18.35 0.95
N THR A 66 -2.66 17.15 1.49
CA THR A 66 -3.49 16.08 0.92
C THR A 66 -4.67 15.80 1.84
N SER A 67 -5.89 15.86 1.30
CA SER A 67 -7.10 15.52 2.03
C SER A 67 -7.41 14.03 1.95
N LEU A 68 -7.53 13.42 3.12
CA LEU A 68 -7.97 12.05 3.33
C LEU A 68 -9.44 12.07 3.76
N VAL A 69 -10.27 11.29 3.06
CA VAL A 69 -11.73 11.35 3.13
C VAL A 69 -12.37 10.09 3.71
N ALA A 70 -11.62 8.99 3.80
CA ALA A 70 -12.08 7.74 4.38
C ALA A 70 -10.91 6.83 4.75
N LEU A 71 -11.20 5.81 5.57
CA LEU A 71 -10.30 4.69 5.84
C LEU A 71 -11.00 3.41 5.41
N SER A 72 -10.30 2.55 4.69
CA SER A 72 -10.79 1.21 4.39
C SER A 72 -10.71 0.32 5.62
N GLU A 73 -11.69 -0.56 5.76
CA GLU A 73 -11.77 -1.54 6.84
C GLU A 73 -11.47 -2.93 6.29
N PHE A 74 -10.59 -3.67 6.98
CA PHE A 74 -10.27 -5.07 6.69
C PHE A 74 -10.07 -5.37 5.20
N THR A 75 -9.18 -4.60 4.54
CA THR A 75 -8.93 -4.78 3.10
C THR A 75 -8.03 -5.98 2.86
N PRO A 76 -8.51 -7.05 2.19
CA PRO A 76 -7.68 -8.18 1.84
C PRO A 76 -6.72 -7.80 0.71
N VAL A 77 -5.44 -8.11 0.90
CA VAL A 77 -4.39 -7.91 -0.08
C VAL A 77 -3.46 -9.12 -0.13
N ILE A 78 -3.00 -9.45 -1.33
CA ILE A 78 -1.92 -10.41 -1.51
C ILE A 78 -0.68 -9.63 -1.95
N LEU A 79 0.37 -9.75 -1.16
CA LEU A 79 1.65 -9.10 -1.39
C LEU A 79 2.58 -10.09 -2.09
N ASP A 80 3.13 -9.64 -3.22
CA ASP A 80 4.11 -10.39 -4.02
C ASP A 80 3.65 -11.82 -4.36
N SER A 81 2.35 -12.00 -4.58
CA SER A 81 1.71 -13.29 -4.93
C SER A 81 1.88 -14.43 -3.93
N VAL A 82 2.36 -14.17 -2.70
CA VAL A 82 2.64 -15.23 -1.71
C VAL A 82 2.00 -14.98 -0.36
N LYS A 83 1.81 -13.72 0.04
CA LYS A 83 1.33 -13.39 1.39
C LYS A 83 -0.03 -12.71 1.37
N GLU A 84 -1.07 -13.45 1.73
CA GLU A 84 -2.38 -12.90 2.04
C GLU A 84 -2.38 -12.23 3.42
N THR A 85 -2.91 -11.01 3.47
CA THR A 85 -3.03 -10.24 4.71
C THR A 85 -4.24 -9.31 4.63
N GLN A 86 -4.68 -8.81 5.78
CA GLN A 86 -5.72 -7.79 5.87
C GLN A 86 -5.15 -6.53 6.50
N THR A 87 -5.39 -5.40 5.85
CA THR A 87 -4.87 -4.12 6.35
C THR A 87 -5.81 -2.96 6.06
N GLN A 88 -5.53 -1.81 6.66
CA GLN A 88 -6.29 -0.57 6.47
C GLN A 88 -5.52 0.38 5.55
N PHE A 89 -6.26 1.09 4.69
CA PHE A 89 -5.72 2.12 3.82
C PHE A 89 -6.47 3.43 4.01
N PHE A 90 -5.72 4.53 4.06
CA PHE A 90 -6.27 5.87 3.95
C PHE A 90 -6.67 6.15 2.49
N ILE A 91 -7.82 6.79 2.32
CA ILE A 91 -8.39 7.08 1.02
C ILE A 91 -8.26 8.57 0.77
N LYS A 92 -7.51 8.95 -0.27
CA LYS A 92 -7.40 10.34 -0.70
C LYS A 92 -8.40 10.67 -1.80
N LYS A 93 -8.70 11.97 -1.93
CA LYS A 93 -9.44 12.51 -3.08
C LYS A 93 -8.45 12.83 -4.21
N GLY A 94 -8.63 12.24 -5.40
CA GLY A 94 -7.82 12.52 -6.60
C GLY A 94 -6.91 11.38 -7.07
N SER A 95 -6.23 11.60 -8.20
CA SER A 95 -5.61 10.57 -9.05
C SER A 95 -4.10 10.36 -8.85
N VAL A 96 -3.59 10.53 -7.63
CA VAL A 96 -2.13 10.38 -7.37
C VAL A 96 -1.77 8.90 -7.16
N HIS A 97 -0.51 8.55 -7.43
CA HIS A 97 0.09 7.22 -7.22
C HIS A 97 -0.31 6.57 -5.88
N ARG A 98 -0.43 5.25 -5.91
CA ARG A 98 -0.74 4.40 -4.74
C ARG A 98 0.54 4.25 -3.93
N VAL A 99 0.47 4.47 -2.63
CA VAL A 99 1.65 4.50 -1.76
C VAL A 99 1.50 3.47 -0.66
N LEU A 100 2.47 2.59 -0.57
CA LEU A 100 2.63 1.62 0.49
C LEU A 100 3.74 2.12 1.40
N GLY A 101 3.33 2.75 2.50
CA GLY A 101 4.24 3.26 3.52
C GLY A 101 4.79 2.17 4.43
N ARG A 102 5.65 2.58 5.37
CA ARG A 102 6.26 1.73 6.41
C ARG A 102 5.30 0.80 7.13
N PRO A 103 4.07 1.21 7.51
CA PRO A 103 3.20 0.33 8.28
C PRO A 103 2.92 -1.00 7.59
N LEU A 104 2.86 -1.03 6.25
CA LEU A 104 2.62 -2.28 5.54
C LEU A 104 3.76 -3.29 5.77
N PHE A 105 5.00 -2.80 5.79
CA PHE A 105 6.19 -3.64 5.95
C PHE A 105 6.31 -4.14 7.40
N SER A 106 6.11 -3.26 8.37
CA SER A 106 6.20 -3.61 9.80
C SER A 106 5.08 -4.57 10.21
N GLU A 107 3.83 -4.35 9.77
CA GLU A 107 2.69 -5.23 10.07
C GLU A 107 2.88 -6.64 9.50
N ASN A 108 3.64 -6.75 8.40
CA ASN A 108 3.80 -8.00 7.67
C ASN A 108 5.21 -8.61 7.81
N ASN A 109 6.05 -8.13 8.74
CA ASN A 109 7.43 -8.61 8.91
C ASN A 109 8.23 -8.67 7.60
N MET A 110 7.95 -7.74 6.68
CA MET A 110 8.64 -7.65 5.40
C MET A 110 9.87 -6.76 5.54
N ARG A 111 10.97 -7.14 4.91
CA ARG A 111 12.18 -6.33 4.81
C ARG A 111 12.44 -6.01 3.35
N LEU A 112 12.63 -4.73 3.04
CA LEU A 112 13.12 -4.33 1.74
C LEU A 112 14.59 -4.75 1.63
N ASP A 113 14.88 -5.56 0.62
CA ASP A 113 16.22 -5.97 0.25
C ASP A 113 16.66 -5.20 -0.99
N LEU A 114 17.61 -4.29 -0.80
CA LEU A 114 18.15 -3.48 -1.88
C LEU A 114 19.41 -4.08 -2.50
N SER A 115 19.89 -5.23 -2.00
CA SER A 115 21.15 -5.85 -2.43
C SER A 115 21.14 -6.34 -3.87
N HIS A 116 19.95 -6.53 -4.45
CA HIS A 116 19.76 -6.98 -5.83
C HIS A 116 19.58 -5.84 -6.85
N LYS A 117 19.76 -4.57 -6.46
CA LYS A 117 19.81 -3.47 -7.43
C LYS A 117 21.09 -3.57 -8.25
N GLN A 118 20.99 -4.11 -9.47
CA GLN A 118 21.96 -3.80 -10.52
C GLN A 118 21.78 -2.32 -10.86
N GLY A 119 22.86 -1.55 -10.68
CA GLY A 119 22.94 -0.14 -11.05
C GLY A 119 22.95 0.08 -12.55
#